data_AF-A0A852CAK3-F1
#
_entry.id   AF-A0A852CAK3-F1
#
_cell.length_a   1.000
_cell.length_b   1.000
_cell.length_c   1.000
_cell.angle_alpha   90.00
_cell.angle_beta   90.00
_cell.angle_gamma   90.00
#
_symmetry.space_group_name_H-M   'P 1'
#
loop_
_entity.id
_entity.type
_entity.pdbx_description
1 polymer ?
#
loop_
_entity_poly.entity_id
_entity_poly.type
_entity_poly.pdbx_seq_one_letter_code
_entity_poly.pdbx_strand_id
1 'polypeptide(L)'
;AEVEETLKRIQSQKGVQGIIVVNSEGIPIKSTMDNSTTIQYAGLMHSFIMKARSTVRDIDPQNDLTFLRIRSKKNEIMVAP
;
A
#
# COMPACT_ATOMS: atom_id res chain seq x y z
N ALA A 1 0.52 13.91 14.72
CA ALA A 1 1.94 13.75 15.11
C ALA A 1 2.40 12.30 14.97
N GLU A 2 1.69 11.31 15.55
CA GLU A 2 2.08 9.89 15.56
C GLU A 2 2.25 9.22 14.18
N VAL A 3 1.33 9.47 13.25
CA VAL A 3 1.38 8.91 11.89
C VAL A 3 2.62 9.40 11.13
N GLU A 4 2.97 10.68 11.23
CA GLU A 4 4.15 11.23 10.56
C GLU A 4 5.46 10.69 11.13
N GLU A 5 5.51 10.46 12.45
CA GLU A 5 6.66 9.85 13.09
C GLU A 5 6.84 8.39 12.67
N THR A 6 5.74 7.66 12.52
CA THR A 6 5.74 6.28 12.02
C THR A 6 6.18 6.22 10.55
N LEU A 7 5.69 7.14 9.72
CA LEU A 7 6.13 7.26 8.32
C LEU A 7 7.64 7.56 8.23
N LYS A 8 8.16 8.47 9.06
CA LYS A 8 9.60 8.75 9.12
C LYS A 8 10.41 7.53 9.57
N ARG A 9 9.92 6.77 10.57
CA ARG A 9 10.55 5.52 11.02
C ARG A 9 10.63 4.49 9.90
N ILE A 10 9.56 4.32 9.12
CA ILE A 10 9.53 3.40 7.97
C ILE A 10 10.51 3.89 6.90
N GLN A 11 10.49 5.17 6.57
CA GLN A 11 11.39 5.75 5.56
C GLN A 11 12.87 5.59 5.93
N SER A 12 13.18 5.59 7.23
CA SER A 12 14.54 5.45 7.74
C SER A 12 15.06 4.00 7.67
N GLN A 13 14.21 3.02 7.36
CA GLN A 13 14.65 1.63 7.20
C GLN A 13 15.43 1.44 5.91
N LYS A 14 16.55 0.72 6.01
CA LYS A 14 17.41 0.42 4.87
C LYS A 14 16.67 -0.45 3.86
N GLY A 15 16.49 0.07 2.64
CA GLY A 15 15.83 -0.64 1.53
C GLY A 15 14.43 -0.12 1.19
N VAL A 16 13.88 0.80 1.98
CA VAL A 16 12.63 1.48 1.62
C VAL A 16 12.90 2.48 0.51
N GLN A 17 12.35 2.21 -0.68
CA GLN A 17 12.50 3.08 -1.86
C GLN A 17 11.52 4.24 -1.84
N GLY A 18 10.33 4.03 -1.28
CA GLY A 18 9.32 5.07 -1.18
C GLY A 18 8.10 4.63 -0.39
N ILE A 19 7.32 5.61 0.04
CA ILE A 19 6.08 5.41 0.78
C ILE A 19 4.99 6.19 0.07
N ILE A 20 3.82 5.57 -0.08
CA ILE A 20 2.62 6.17 -0.65
C ILE A 20 1.48 5.97 0.34
N VAL A 21 0.80 7.06 0.68
CA VAL A 21 -0.43 7.07 1.48
C VAL A 21 -1.57 7.43 0.54
N VAL A 22 -2.55 6.55 0.44
CA VAL A 22 -3.74 6.72 -0.41
C VAL A 22 -5.00 6.81 0.45
N ASN A 23 -6.02 7.52 -0.04
CA ASN A 23 -7.34 7.51 0.56
C ASN A 23 -8.16 6.28 0.11
N SER A 24 -9.38 6.14 0.63
CA SER A 24 -10.33 5.08 0.26
C SER A 24 -10.79 5.12 -1.20
N GLU A 25 -10.56 6.23 -1.91
CA GLU A 25 -10.89 6.41 -3.33
C GLU A 25 -9.69 6.12 -4.24
N GLY A 26 -8.54 5.74 -3.68
CA GLY A 26 -7.30 5.49 -4.44
C GLY A 26 -6.56 6.78 -4.85
N ILE A 27 -6.87 7.91 -4.24
CA ILE A 27 -6.20 9.20 -4.46
C ILE A 27 -5.00 9.30 -3.49
N PRO A 28 -3.78 9.55 -4.00
CA PRO A 28 -2.60 9.71 -3.15
C PRO A 28 -2.67 11.01 -2.35
N ILE A 29 -2.58 10.90 -1.02
CA ILE A 29 -2.53 12.03 -0.07
C ILE A 29 -1.09 12.48 0.15
N LYS A 30 -0.17 11.52 0.28
CA LYS A 30 1.25 11.78 0.56
C LYS A 30 2.11 10.73 -0.12
N SER A 31 3.18 11.16 -0.76
CA SER A 31 4.15 10.25 -1.39
C SER A 31 5.56 10.81 -1.26
N THR A 32 6.53 9.91 -1.15
CA THR A 32 7.96 10.25 -1.26
C THR A 32 8.52 9.94 -2.65
N MET A 33 7.68 9.46 -3.57
CA MET A 33 8.03 9.13 -4.96
C MET A 33 7.58 10.25 -5.91
N ASP A 34 7.98 10.15 -7.18
CA ASP A 34 7.50 11.06 -8.21
C ASP A 34 5.98 10.92 -8.41
N ASN A 35 5.34 12.03 -8.79
CA ASN A 35 3.89 12.11 -8.86
C ASN A 35 3.30 11.14 -9.91
N SER A 36 4.01 10.93 -11.03
CA SER A 36 3.54 10.06 -12.11
C SER A 36 3.45 8.59 -11.67
N THR A 37 4.52 8.09 -11.04
CA THR A 37 4.60 6.76 -10.47
C THR A 37 3.59 6.60 -9.34
N THR A 38 3.47 7.61 -8.48
CA THR A 38 2.53 7.61 -7.35
C THR A 38 1.09 7.39 -7.81
N ILE A 39 0.62 8.15 -8.81
CA ILE A 39 -0.75 8.03 -9.34
C ILE A 39 -0.97 6.65 -9.95
N GLN A 40 0.00 6.15 -10.72
CA GLN A 40 -0.09 4.83 -11.34
C GLN A 40 -0.18 3.72 -10.28
N TYR A 41 0.68 3.74 -9.26
CA TYR A 41 0.64 2.75 -8.19
C TYR A 41 -0.64 2.84 -7.36
N ALA A 42 -1.09 4.06 -7.01
CA ALA A 42 -2.31 4.26 -6.23
C ALA A 42 -3.54 3.65 -6.91
N GLY A 43 -3.73 3.92 -8.21
CA GLY A 43 -4.87 3.39 -8.96
C GLY A 43 -4.82 1.86 -9.13
N LEU A 44 -3.66 1.33 -9.52
CA LEU A 44 -3.50 -0.13 -9.74
C LEU A 44 -3.62 -0.91 -8.43
N MET A 45 -2.97 -0.43 -7.36
CA MET A 45 -3.01 -1.10 -6.06
C MET A 45 -4.40 -1.05 -5.44
N HIS A 46 -5.12 0.08 -5.57
CA HIS A 46 -6.49 0.18 -5.07
C HIS A 46 -7.41 -0.89 -5.69
N SER A 47 -7.42 -1.01 -7.03
CA SER A 47 -8.21 -2.04 -7.72
C SER A 47 -7.78 -3.46 -7.31
N PHE A 48 -6.47 -3.69 -7.15
CA PHE A 48 -5.94 -4.98 -6.74
C PHE A 48 -6.36 -5.38 -5.32
N ILE A 49 -6.26 -4.46 -4.34
CA ILE A 49 -6.63 -4.68 -2.95
C ILE A 49 -8.12 -5.00 -2.83
N MET A 50 -8.97 -4.29 -3.57
CA MET A 50 -10.41 -4.56 -3.58
C MET A 50 -10.72 -5.99 -4.04
N LYS A 51 -10.06 -6.46 -5.10
CA LYS A 51 -10.17 -7.85 -5.56
C LYS A 51 -9.62 -8.83 -4.54
N ALA A 52 -8.43 -8.58 -4.00
CA ALA A 52 -7.80 -9.44 -3.00
C ALA A 52 -8.65 -9.59 -1.74
N ARG A 53 -9.24 -8.49 -1.23
CA ARG A 53 -10.16 -8.51 -0.09
C ARG A 53 -11.42 -9.32 -0.39
N SER A 54 -11.99 -9.17 -1.58
CA SER A 54 -13.13 -9.99 -2.01
C SER A 54 -12.78 -11.48 -1.98
N THR A 55 -11.65 -11.85 -2.58
CA THR A 55 -11.22 -13.25 -2.62
C THR A 55 -10.95 -13.83 -1.23
N VAL A 56 -10.38 -13.06 -0.31
CA VAL A 56 -10.21 -13.52 1.09
C VAL A 56 -11.57 -13.77 1.76
N ARG A 57 -12.53 -12.87 1.56
CA ARG A 57 -13.90 -13.02 2.10
C ARG A 57 -14.68 -14.16 1.44
N ASP A 58 -14.42 -14.45 0.17
CA ASP A 58 -15.03 -15.57 -0.55
C ASP A 58 -14.54 -16.93 0.00
N ILE A 59 -13.31 -16.98 0.54
CA ILE A 59 -12.74 -18.17 1.19
C ILE A 59 -13.27 -18.31 2.62
N ASP A 60 -13.20 -17.24 3.41
CA ASP A 60 -13.74 -17.16 4.77
C ASP A 60 -14.34 -15.77 5.03
N PRO A 61 -15.67 -15.64 5.13
CA PRO A 61 -16.34 -14.37 5.38
C PRO A 61 -15.96 -13.70 6.72
N GLN A 62 -15.39 -14.44 7.68
CA GLN A 62 -14.96 -13.92 8.97
C GLN A 62 -13.55 -13.31 8.92
N ASN A 63 -12.80 -13.55 7.83
CA ASN A 63 -11.43 -13.04 7.67
C ASN A 63 -11.43 -11.76 6.82
N ASP A 64 -10.71 -10.75 7.29
CA ASP A 64 -10.47 -9.50 6.56
C ASP A 64 -8.99 -9.37 6.22
N LEU A 65 -8.70 -8.80 5.05
CA LEU A 65 -7.33 -8.55 4.60
C LEU A 65 -6.71 -7.44 5.46
N THR A 66 -5.75 -7.80 6.31
CA THR A 66 -5.04 -6.86 7.20
C THR A 66 -3.70 -6.41 6.62
N PHE A 67 -3.05 -7.28 5.83
CA PHE A 67 -1.74 -6.99 5.26
C PHE A 67 -1.51 -7.77 3.97
N LEU A 68 -0.91 -7.11 2.98
CA LEU A 68 -0.60 -7.68 1.69
C LEU A 68 0.85 -7.37 1.33
N ARG A 69 1.63 -8.42 1.10
CA ARG A 69 3.04 -8.32 0.70
C ARG A 69 3.25 -8.96 -0.67
N ILE A 70 3.62 -8.15 -1.66
CA ILE A 70 3.91 -8.59 -3.02
C ILE A 70 5.41 -8.46 -3.25
N ARG A 71 6.08 -9.59 -3.49
CA ARG A 71 7.51 -9.63 -3.79
C ARG A 71 7.73 -9.86 -5.28
N SER A 72 8.44 -8.94 -5.92
CA SER A 72 8.95 -9.11 -7.29
C SER A 72 10.47 -9.31 -7.26
N LYS A 73 11.07 -9.58 -8.42
CA LYS A 73 12.54 -9.69 -8.56
C LYS A 73 13.25 -8.37 -8.26
N LYS A 74 12.62 -7.23 -8.54
CA LYS A 74 13.22 -5.89 -8.44
C LYS A 74 12.83 -5.18 -7.16
N ASN A 75 11.55 -5.26 -6.81
CA ASN A 75 10.93 -4.47 -5.74
C ASN A 75 10.02 -5.33 -4.87
N GLU A 76 9.82 -4.88 -3.64
CA GLU A 76 8.84 -5.43 -2.72
C GLU A 76 7.81 -4.35 -2.38
N ILE A 77 6.53 -4.71 -2.43
CA ILE A 77 5.41 -3.81 -2.16
C ILE A 77 4.66 -4.35 -0.96
N MET A 78 4.54 -3.53 0.08
CA MET A 78 3.84 -3.84 1.31
C MET A 78 2.65 -2.89 1.44
N VAL A 79 1.46 -3.44 1.60
CA VAL A 79 0.21 -2.69 1.66
C VAL A 79 -0.56 -3.11 2.91
N ALA A 80 -0.98 -2.14 3.70
CA ALA A 80 -1.95 -2.29 4.77
C ALA A 80 -3.25 -1.56 4.35
N PRO A 81 -4.38 -2.27 4.16
CA PRO A 81 -5.69 -1.68 3.85
C PRO A 81 -6.32 -0.90 5.01
#